data_AF-A0A1V5MFW7-F1
#
_entry.id   AF-A0A1V5MFW7-F1
#
_cell.length_a   1.000
_cell.length_b   1.000
_cell.length_c   1.000
_cell.angle_alpha   90.00
_cell.angle_beta   90.00
_cell.angle_gamma   90.00
#
_symmetry.space_group_name_H-M   'P 1'
#
loop_
_entity.id
_entity.type
_entity.pdbx_description
1 polymer ?
#
loop_
_entity_poly.entity_id
_entity_poly.type
_entity_poly.pdbx_seq_one_letter_code
_entity_poly.pdbx_strand_id
1 'polypeptide(L)'
;MTNRTTRHIYLATAFVVLSQWSISSAASAPAKITSQAIYKPTKEDITHGKTQTERMLHDLPAMRQWLTKDNPFYDFAVRHYAADAQGRRIYWVPFKEDGWKTTGCNAISVVATPNRAGSICIRKVDFQTGAPISANKAWACFVFEALNTQNGYRYTKIISDARTGVLSREQFILRGAEDEFRNVIEQKRFYKQIVEPWARRNRIKTNGVEWHSKSPKTFEEEIRLRCDRNAYPWDFFGDYYDNYILNKGKQGEP
;
A
#
# COMPACT_ATOMS: atom_id res chain seq x y z
N MET A 1 -10.99 32.31 -24.25
CA MET A 1 -12.11 32.46 -23.31
C MET A 1 -13.15 31.40 -23.62
N THR A 2 -13.22 30.34 -22.83
CA THR A 2 -14.44 29.52 -22.67
C THR A 2 -14.35 28.84 -21.31
N ASN A 3 -15.14 29.38 -20.38
CA ASN A 3 -15.38 28.86 -19.05
C ASN A 3 -15.96 27.44 -19.11
N ARG A 4 -15.48 26.56 -18.23
CA ARG A 4 -16.31 25.45 -17.74
C ARG A 4 -16.32 25.47 -16.21
N THR A 5 -17.34 26.14 -15.72
CA THR A 5 -17.79 26.19 -14.34
C THR A 5 -18.74 25.01 -14.08
N THR A 6 -18.60 24.44 -12.88
CA THR A 6 -19.69 23.93 -12.03
C THR A 6 -20.24 22.50 -12.20
N ARG A 7 -19.95 21.70 -11.14
CA ARG A 7 -20.76 20.70 -10.41
C ARG A 7 -22.05 20.17 -11.04
N HIS A 8 -22.24 18.85 -10.94
CA HIS A 8 -23.54 18.27 -10.57
C HIS A 8 -23.41 17.14 -9.54
N ILE A 9 -24.15 17.33 -8.44
CA ILE A 9 -24.63 16.32 -7.49
C ILE A 9 -25.73 15.53 -8.22
N TYR A 10 -25.68 14.21 -8.17
CA TYR A 10 -26.87 13.38 -8.36
C TYR A 10 -26.95 12.31 -7.28
N LEU A 11 -27.89 12.54 -6.36
CA LEU A 11 -28.66 11.50 -5.69
C LEU A 11 -29.39 10.68 -6.77
N ALA A 12 -29.18 9.37 -6.78
CA ALA A 12 -30.06 8.43 -7.43
C ALA A 12 -30.29 7.26 -6.47
N THR A 13 -31.48 7.27 -5.88
CA THR A 13 -32.10 6.16 -5.16
C THR A 13 -32.35 5.04 -6.15
N ALA A 14 -31.60 3.94 -6.03
CA ALA A 14 -31.89 2.69 -6.73
C ALA A 14 -32.23 1.61 -5.69
N PHE A 15 -33.51 1.28 -5.60
CA PHE A 15 -33.97 0.04 -4.99
C PHE A 15 -33.51 -1.11 -5.88
N VAL A 16 -32.46 -1.82 -5.47
CA VAL A 16 -32.12 -3.14 -6.01
C VAL A 16 -32.55 -4.15 -4.96
N VAL A 17 -33.51 -4.99 -5.35
CA VAL A 17 -33.89 -6.19 -4.63
C VAL A 17 -32.67 -7.11 -4.62
N LEU A 18 -31.91 -7.09 -3.52
CA LEU A 18 -30.84 -8.03 -3.25
C LEU A 18 -31.49 -9.39 -2.95
N SER A 19 -31.63 -10.22 -3.98
CA SER A 19 -31.74 -11.65 -3.81
C SER A 19 -30.58 -12.10 -2.92
N GLN A 20 -30.92 -12.72 -1.79
CA GLN A 20 -30.03 -13.20 -0.75
C GLN A 20 -28.94 -14.09 -1.31
N TRP A 21 -27.82 -13.49 -1.71
CA TRP A 21 -26.54 -14.18 -1.66
C TRP A 21 -26.14 -14.20 -0.20
N SER A 22 -26.61 -15.23 0.50
CA SER A 22 -25.91 -15.76 1.65
C SER A 22 -24.52 -16.18 1.17
N ILE A 23 -23.61 -15.21 1.06
CA ILE A 23 -22.20 -15.50 1.27
C ILE A 23 -22.19 -15.98 2.71
N SER A 24 -22.34 -17.29 2.90
CA SER A 24 -21.85 -17.94 4.09
C SER A 24 -20.40 -17.52 4.16
N SER A 25 -20.15 -16.45 4.91
CA SER A 25 -18.91 -16.20 5.59
C SER A 25 -18.77 -17.37 6.55
N ALA A 26 -18.49 -18.55 6.00
CA ALA A 26 -17.64 -19.51 6.67
C ALA A 26 -16.33 -18.74 6.83
N ALA A 27 -16.29 -17.92 7.88
CA ALA A 27 -15.08 -17.48 8.50
C ALA A 27 -14.35 -18.77 8.80
N SER A 28 -13.53 -19.22 7.85
CA SER A 28 -12.60 -20.31 8.07
C SER A 28 -11.91 -19.92 9.37
N ALA A 29 -12.09 -20.74 10.41
CA ALA A 29 -11.44 -20.54 11.68
C ALA A 29 -9.99 -20.15 11.38
N PRO A 30 -9.46 -19.06 11.95
CA PRO A 30 -8.15 -18.55 11.58
C PRO A 30 -7.20 -19.72 11.67
N ALA A 31 -6.67 -20.14 10.52
CA ALA A 31 -5.67 -21.20 10.48
C ALA A 31 -4.66 -20.84 11.55
N LYS A 32 -4.36 -21.75 12.49
CA LYS A 32 -3.34 -21.53 13.52
C LYS A 32 -2.11 -21.03 12.78
N ILE A 33 -1.86 -19.73 12.86
CA ILE A 33 -0.65 -19.12 12.37
C ILE A 33 0.39 -19.72 13.31
N THR A 34 1.02 -20.81 12.89
CA THR A 34 2.24 -21.30 13.51
C THR A 34 3.10 -20.06 13.62
N SER A 35 3.35 -19.62 14.86
CA SER A 35 4.00 -18.35 15.14
C SER A 35 5.38 -18.39 14.50
N GLN A 36 5.48 -17.94 13.25
CA GLN A 36 6.75 -17.72 12.61
C GLN A 36 7.44 -16.72 13.53
N ALA A 37 8.56 -17.15 14.11
CA ALA A 37 9.34 -16.31 14.98
C ALA A 37 9.61 -15.01 14.22
N ILE A 38 9.12 -13.89 14.77
CA ILE A 38 9.27 -12.59 14.13
C ILE A 38 10.78 -12.35 14.01
N TYR A 39 11.27 -12.24 12.78
CA TYR A 39 12.67 -12.02 12.53
C TYR A 39 13.14 -10.75 13.25
N LYS A 40 14.25 -10.85 13.98
CA LYS A 40 14.88 -9.72 14.65
C LYS A 40 16.09 -9.27 13.82
N PRO A 41 16.10 -8.03 13.29
CA PRO A 41 17.21 -7.54 12.48
C PRO A 41 18.58 -7.64 13.17
N THR A 42 19.59 -8.06 12.41
CA THR A 42 20.99 -8.06 12.84
C THR A 42 21.59 -6.65 12.79
N LYS A 43 22.82 -6.46 13.28
CA LYS A 43 23.52 -5.15 13.18
C LYS A 43 23.78 -4.79 11.71
N GLU A 44 24.07 -5.78 10.89
CA GLU A 44 24.31 -5.66 9.47
C GLU A 44 23.04 -5.22 8.75
N ASP A 45 21.88 -5.76 9.13
CA ASP A 45 20.59 -5.34 8.56
C ASP A 45 20.23 -3.92 8.97
N ILE A 46 20.47 -3.53 10.23
CA ILE A 46 20.29 -2.13 10.65
C ILE A 46 21.20 -1.19 9.86
N THR A 47 22.44 -1.60 9.58
CA THR A 47 23.38 -0.82 8.76
C THR A 47 22.90 -0.69 7.31
N HIS A 48 22.39 -1.79 6.73
CA HIS A 48 21.71 -1.76 5.44
C HIS A 48 20.50 -0.82 5.46
N GLY A 49 19.67 -0.92 6.49
CA GLY A 49 18.49 -0.07 6.69
C GLY A 49 18.83 1.42 6.72
N LYS A 50 19.86 1.81 7.49
CA LYS A 50 20.40 3.18 7.49
C LYS A 50 20.83 3.61 6.09
N THR A 51 21.57 2.77 5.39
CA THR A 51 22.06 3.07 4.04
C THR A 51 20.91 3.33 3.06
N GLN A 52 19.85 2.51 3.08
CA GLN A 52 18.68 2.71 2.21
C GLN A 52 17.86 3.94 2.62
N THR A 53 17.70 4.21 3.93
CA THR A 53 17.05 5.42 4.42
C THR A 53 17.78 6.67 3.94
N GLU A 54 19.11 6.72 4.03
CA GLU A 54 19.89 7.87 3.53
C GLU A 54 19.75 8.04 2.02
N ARG A 55 19.74 6.95 1.25
CA ARG A 55 19.50 6.99 -0.20
C ARG A 55 18.11 7.54 -0.54
N MET A 56 17.08 7.08 0.16
CA MET A 56 15.71 7.57 0.01
C MET A 56 15.63 9.07 0.31
N LEU A 57 16.22 9.50 1.43
CA LEU A 57 16.22 10.91 1.82
C LEU A 57 17.02 11.79 0.85
N HIS A 58 18.09 11.26 0.25
CA HIS A 58 18.81 11.94 -0.82
C HIS A 58 17.98 12.07 -2.10
N ASP A 59 17.26 11.01 -2.48
CA ASP A 59 16.43 11.03 -3.68
C ASP A 59 15.15 11.86 -3.51
N LEU A 60 14.63 11.98 -2.28
CA LEU A 60 13.43 12.72 -1.91
C LEU A 60 13.73 13.83 -0.88
N PRO A 61 14.31 14.98 -1.30
CA PRO A 61 14.63 16.08 -0.39
C PRO A 61 13.43 16.61 0.40
N ALA A 62 12.21 16.52 -0.14
CA ALA A 62 11.00 16.91 0.57
C ALA A 62 10.82 16.15 1.90
N MET A 63 11.17 14.86 1.97
CA MET A 63 11.06 14.07 3.20
C MET A 63 11.98 14.57 4.31
N ARG A 64 13.11 15.22 3.95
CA ARG A 64 14.06 15.79 4.91
C ARG A 64 13.47 16.92 5.73
N GLN A 65 12.45 17.62 5.20
CA GLN A 65 11.78 18.74 5.89
C GLN A 65 11.11 18.31 7.21
N TRP A 66 10.85 17.01 7.38
CA TRP A 66 10.25 16.43 8.58
C TRP A 66 11.27 15.72 9.49
N LEU A 67 12.56 15.76 9.15
CA LEU A 67 13.61 15.17 10.00
C LEU A 67 13.98 16.13 11.14
N THR A 68 13.41 15.88 12.31
CA THR A 68 13.82 16.46 13.59
C THR A 68 14.65 15.45 14.41
N LYS A 69 15.28 15.90 15.50
CA LYS A 69 16.07 15.03 16.40
C LYS A 69 15.23 13.92 17.04
N ASP A 70 13.93 14.16 17.23
CA ASP A 70 12.94 13.25 17.82
C ASP A 70 12.02 12.60 16.76
N ASN A 71 12.46 12.57 15.50
CA ASN A 71 11.60 12.17 14.40
C ASN A 71 11.23 10.68 14.45
N PRO A 72 9.93 10.32 14.50
CA PRO A 72 9.49 8.93 14.45
C PRO A 72 9.76 8.21 13.12
N PHE A 73 9.97 8.95 12.04
CA PHE A 73 10.07 8.39 10.69
C PHE A 73 11.43 7.79 10.37
N TYR A 74 12.52 8.35 10.89
CA TYR A 74 13.86 7.88 10.53
C TYR A 74 14.09 6.45 11.03
N ASP A 75 13.88 6.21 12.32
CA ASP A 75 14.03 4.90 12.92
C ASP A 75 13.03 3.88 12.36
N PHE A 76 11.80 4.33 12.05
CA PHE A 76 10.82 3.52 11.35
C PHE A 76 11.36 3.10 9.97
N ALA A 77 11.87 4.03 9.17
CA ALA A 77 12.43 3.73 7.86
C ALA A 77 13.63 2.79 7.93
N VAL A 78 14.56 3.04 8.87
CA VAL A 78 15.72 2.16 9.09
C VAL A 78 15.29 0.73 9.40
N ARG A 79 14.32 0.55 10.30
CA ARG A 79 13.82 -0.78 10.67
C ARG A 79 13.15 -1.50 9.49
N HIS A 80 12.37 -0.78 8.68
CA HIS A 80 11.67 -1.37 7.54
C HIS A 80 12.60 -1.69 6.37
N TYR A 81 13.63 -0.88 6.12
CA TYR A 81 14.64 -1.21 5.13
C TYR A 81 15.56 -2.34 5.59
N ALA A 82 15.79 -2.48 6.90
CA ALA A 82 16.67 -3.49 7.45
C ALA A 82 16.27 -4.90 7.02
N ALA A 83 15.03 -5.29 7.25
CA ALA A 83 14.47 -6.55 6.77
C ALA A 83 12.94 -6.58 6.88
N ASP A 84 12.30 -7.43 6.08
CA ASP A 84 10.91 -7.83 6.28
C ASP A 84 10.76 -8.83 7.44
N ALA A 85 9.52 -9.30 7.66
CA ALA A 85 9.20 -10.25 8.72
C ALA A 85 9.93 -11.61 8.60
N GLN A 86 10.49 -11.92 7.43
CA GLN A 86 11.22 -13.15 7.13
C GLN A 86 12.75 -12.94 7.06
N GLY A 87 13.24 -11.74 7.39
CA GLY A 87 14.67 -11.44 7.38
C GLY A 87 15.25 -11.03 6.04
N ARG A 88 14.40 -10.72 5.06
CA ARG A 88 14.85 -10.33 3.71
C ARG A 88 14.96 -8.82 3.61
N ARG A 89 16.10 -8.35 3.13
CA ARG A 89 16.39 -6.92 2.97
C ARG A 89 15.47 -6.25 1.96
N ILE A 90 15.09 -5.02 2.27
CA ILE A 90 14.31 -4.15 1.40
C ILE A 90 15.21 -3.03 0.88
N TYR A 91 15.08 -2.66 -0.39
CA TYR A 91 15.92 -1.68 -1.05
C TYR A 91 15.14 -0.43 -1.43
N TRP A 92 15.78 0.73 -1.30
CA TRP A 92 15.30 1.93 -1.97
C TRP A 92 15.64 1.84 -3.46
N VAL A 93 14.65 2.06 -4.31
CA VAL A 93 14.84 2.15 -5.76
C VAL A 93 14.31 3.52 -6.22
N PRO A 94 15.14 4.37 -6.84
CA PRO A 94 14.67 5.63 -7.41
C PRO A 94 13.55 5.42 -8.42
N PHE A 95 12.53 6.27 -8.37
CA PHE A 95 11.41 6.18 -9.30
C PHE A 95 11.83 6.58 -10.70
N LYS A 96 11.85 5.61 -11.61
CA LYS A 96 12.05 5.86 -13.05
C LYS A 96 10.70 6.18 -13.68
N GLU A 97 10.54 7.41 -14.17
CA GLU A 97 9.26 7.87 -14.73
C GLU A 97 8.77 6.98 -15.88
N ASP A 98 9.67 6.41 -16.67
CA ASP A 98 9.32 5.70 -17.89
C ASP A 98 8.78 4.29 -17.66
N GLY A 99 9.18 3.63 -16.57
CA GLY A 99 8.74 2.27 -16.26
C GLY A 99 7.34 2.18 -15.65
N TRP A 100 6.82 3.29 -15.13
CA TRP A 100 5.64 3.29 -14.27
C TRP A 100 4.66 4.43 -14.58
N LYS A 101 4.84 5.18 -15.68
CA LYS A 101 3.92 6.26 -16.11
C LYS A 101 2.44 5.82 -16.14
N THR A 102 2.17 4.53 -16.33
CA THR A 102 0.83 3.95 -16.46
C THR A 102 0.18 3.50 -15.15
N THR A 103 0.90 3.45 -14.02
CA THR A 103 0.37 2.78 -12.80
C THR A 103 -0.62 3.61 -11.99
N GLY A 104 -0.79 4.90 -12.29
CA GLY A 104 -1.76 5.74 -11.59
C GLY A 104 -1.49 5.99 -10.10
N CYS A 105 -0.29 5.66 -9.60
CA CYS A 105 0.04 5.72 -8.17
C CYS A 105 1.30 6.55 -7.89
N ASN A 106 1.44 7.02 -6.63
CA ASN A 106 2.60 7.79 -6.18
C ASN A 106 3.76 6.93 -5.64
N ALA A 107 3.48 5.69 -5.30
CA ALA A 107 4.45 4.77 -4.74
C ALA A 107 4.13 3.33 -5.15
N ILE A 108 5.15 2.50 -5.14
CA ILE A 108 5.07 1.07 -5.46
C ILE A 108 6.07 0.36 -4.54
N SER A 109 5.69 -0.82 -4.09
CA SER A 109 6.61 -1.77 -3.49
C SER A 109 6.66 -3.09 -4.23
N VAL A 110 7.78 -3.78 -4.04
CA VAL A 110 7.98 -5.18 -4.43
C VAL A 110 8.21 -5.97 -3.15
N VAL A 111 7.40 -6.99 -2.94
CA VAL A 111 7.57 -7.93 -1.84
C VAL A 111 8.81 -8.77 -2.07
N ALA A 112 9.65 -8.93 -1.04
CA ALA A 112 10.79 -9.82 -1.11
C ALA A 112 10.34 -11.29 -1.24
N THR A 113 11.07 -12.08 -1.99
CA THR A 113 10.90 -13.53 -2.14
C THR A 113 12.26 -14.21 -1.97
N PRO A 114 12.35 -15.55 -1.84
CA PRO A 114 13.65 -16.23 -1.79
C PRO A 114 14.58 -15.88 -2.96
N ASN A 115 14.03 -15.58 -4.15
CA ASN A 115 14.79 -15.32 -5.37
C ASN A 115 14.83 -13.84 -5.76
N ARG A 116 14.22 -12.95 -4.98
CA ARG A 116 14.09 -11.52 -5.34
C ARG A 116 14.10 -10.63 -4.10
N ALA A 117 14.97 -9.64 -4.09
CA ALA A 117 14.96 -8.60 -3.06
C ALA A 117 13.69 -7.77 -3.12
N GLY A 118 13.19 -7.35 -1.96
CA GLY A 118 12.08 -6.41 -1.89
C GLY A 118 12.54 -4.99 -2.18
N SER A 119 11.64 -4.13 -2.60
CA SER A 119 11.96 -2.72 -2.85
C SER A 119 10.79 -1.79 -2.59
N ILE A 120 11.10 -0.53 -2.33
CA ILE A 120 10.14 0.57 -2.23
C ILE A 120 10.60 1.69 -3.15
N CYS A 121 9.63 2.33 -3.79
CA CYS A 121 9.84 3.38 -4.76
C CYS A 121 8.73 4.43 -4.62
N ILE A 122 9.07 5.72 -4.65
CA ILE A 122 8.11 6.84 -4.51
C ILE A 122 8.44 7.91 -5.54
N ARG A 123 7.43 8.45 -6.22
CA ARG A 123 7.58 9.53 -7.19
C ARG A 123 8.06 10.82 -6.53
N LYS A 124 8.82 11.60 -7.29
CA LYS A 124 9.20 12.98 -6.92
C LYS A 124 8.08 13.99 -7.21
N VAL A 125 7.19 13.63 -8.14
CA VAL A 125 6.06 14.45 -8.59
C VAL A 125 4.77 13.69 -8.30
N ASP A 126 3.80 14.38 -7.70
CA ASP A 126 2.50 13.86 -7.38
C ASP A 126 1.73 13.52 -8.67
N PHE A 127 1.37 12.25 -8.82
CA PHE A 127 0.63 11.74 -9.98
C PHE A 127 -0.69 12.50 -10.23
N GLN A 128 -1.39 12.94 -9.18
CA GLN A 128 -2.72 13.55 -9.32
C GLN A 128 -2.64 15.03 -9.68
N THR A 129 -1.62 15.74 -9.18
CA THR A 129 -1.55 17.21 -9.30
C THR A 129 -0.44 17.68 -10.23
N GLY A 130 0.53 16.83 -10.56
CA GLY A 130 1.74 17.21 -11.31
C GLY A 130 2.71 18.10 -10.53
N ALA A 131 2.43 18.41 -9.26
CA ALA A 131 3.30 19.22 -8.41
C ALA A 131 4.38 18.34 -7.75
N PRO A 132 5.51 18.91 -7.28
CA PRO A 132 6.45 18.19 -6.43
C PRO A 132 5.74 17.54 -5.23
N ILE A 133 6.08 16.29 -4.93
CA ILE A 133 5.46 15.56 -3.83
C ILE A 133 5.76 16.26 -2.49
N SER A 134 4.73 16.45 -1.67
CA SER A 134 4.90 17.05 -0.35
C SER A 134 5.59 16.07 0.61
N ALA A 135 6.23 16.61 1.66
CA ALA A 135 6.80 15.79 2.73
C ALA A 135 5.76 14.87 3.38
N ASN A 136 4.54 15.39 3.63
CA ASN A 136 3.44 14.62 4.21
C ASN A 136 3.06 13.43 3.32
N LYS A 137 2.91 13.67 2.01
CA LYS A 137 2.50 12.63 1.06
C LYS A 137 3.58 11.59 0.86
N ALA A 138 4.84 12.01 0.74
CA ALA A 138 5.98 11.11 0.59
C ALA A 138 6.13 10.20 1.81
N TRP A 139 6.04 10.74 3.04
CA TRP A 139 6.07 9.91 4.24
C TRP A 139 4.85 8.99 4.36
N ALA A 140 3.65 9.45 4.00
CA ALA A 140 2.47 8.60 3.97
C ALA A 140 2.65 7.43 2.98
N CYS A 141 3.06 7.71 1.75
CA CYS A 141 3.41 6.70 0.75
C CYS A 141 4.45 5.71 1.28
N PHE A 142 5.53 6.19 1.88
CA PHE A 142 6.56 5.31 2.45
C PHE A 142 6.00 4.36 3.52
N VAL A 143 5.23 4.87 4.47
CA VAL A 143 4.65 4.04 5.53
C VAL A 143 3.70 2.99 4.96
N PHE A 144 2.87 3.35 3.98
CA PHE A 144 1.98 2.40 3.32
C PHE A 144 2.77 1.27 2.62
N GLU A 145 3.77 1.63 1.81
CA GLU A 145 4.59 0.64 1.10
C GLU A 145 5.47 -0.21 2.04
N ALA A 146 5.91 0.37 3.15
CA ALA A 146 6.63 -0.36 4.19
C ALA A 146 5.73 -1.43 4.85
N LEU A 147 4.44 -1.15 5.03
CA LEU A 147 3.45 -2.12 5.51
C LEU A 147 3.14 -3.19 4.45
N ASN A 148 3.05 -2.81 3.17
CA ASN A 148 2.88 -3.75 2.05
C ASN A 148 4.02 -4.77 1.99
N THR A 149 5.28 -4.31 2.06
CA THR A 149 6.45 -5.19 2.04
C THR A 149 6.53 -6.10 3.26
N GLN A 150 6.25 -5.57 4.46
CA GLN A 150 6.29 -6.36 5.70
C GLN A 150 5.27 -7.51 5.69
N ASN A 151 4.10 -7.28 5.09
CA ASN A 151 2.99 -8.23 5.05
C ASN A 151 2.88 -9.02 3.75
N GLY A 152 3.87 -8.91 2.86
CA GLY A 152 3.76 -9.38 1.48
C GLY A 152 3.53 -10.88 1.30
N TYR A 153 3.76 -11.71 2.34
CA TYR A 153 3.44 -13.14 2.30
C TYR A 153 1.93 -13.37 2.12
N ARG A 154 1.06 -12.52 2.69
CA ARG A 154 -0.40 -12.65 2.57
C ARG A 154 -0.82 -12.45 1.11
N TYR A 155 -0.34 -11.38 0.49
CA TYR A 155 -0.62 -11.10 -0.90
C TYR A 155 -0.01 -12.15 -1.84
N THR A 156 1.19 -12.66 -1.53
CA THR A 156 1.81 -13.78 -2.26
C THR A 156 0.92 -15.03 -2.22
N LYS A 157 0.31 -15.33 -1.06
CA LYS A 157 -0.66 -16.42 -0.95
C LYS A 157 -1.92 -16.17 -1.78
N ILE A 158 -2.49 -14.95 -1.75
CA ILE A 158 -3.64 -14.59 -2.58
C ILE A 158 -3.34 -14.81 -4.07
N ILE A 159 -2.16 -14.38 -4.54
CA ILE A 159 -1.69 -14.62 -5.91
C ILE A 159 -1.58 -16.12 -6.19
N SER A 160 -0.96 -16.87 -5.28
CA SER A 160 -0.79 -18.32 -5.45
C SER A 160 -2.14 -19.04 -5.56
N ASP A 161 -3.08 -18.76 -4.66
CA ASP A 161 -4.41 -19.36 -4.63
C ASP A 161 -5.21 -18.98 -5.90
N ALA A 162 -5.06 -17.76 -6.41
CA ALA A 162 -5.66 -17.35 -7.68
C ALA A 162 -5.05 -18.10 -8.88
N ARG A 163 -3.73 -18.27 -8.92
CA ARG A 163 -3.03 -19.01 -10.00
C ARG A 163 -3.38 -20.49 -10.03
N THR A 164 -3.62 -21.10 -8.88
CA THR A 164 -4.00 -22.51 -8.77
C THR A 164 -5.51 -22.73 -8.91
N GLY A 165 -6.28 -21.67 -9.23
CA GLY A 165 -7.73 -21.76 -9.43
C GLY A 165 -8.54 -21.89 -8.14
N VAL A 166 -7.92 -21.76 -6.96
CA VAL A 166 -8.60 -21.76 -5.66
C VAL A 166 -9.45 -20.51 -5.48
N LEU A 167 -9.00 -19.36 -6.02
CA LEU A 167 -9.77 -18.12 -6.04
C LEU A 167 -10.30 -17.82 -7.46
N SER A 168 -11.59 -17.54 -7.55
CA SER A 168 -12.17 -16.89 -8.73
C SER A 168 -11.62 -15.47 -8.90
N ARG A 169 -11.81 -14.86 -10.08
CA ARG A 169 -11.44 -13.47 -10.35
C ARG A 169 -12.03 -12.49 -9.32
N GLU A 170 -13.32 -12.60 -9.02
CA GLU A 170 -13.99 -11.73 -8.05
C GLU A 170 -13.46 -11.95 -6.63
N GLN A 171 -13.20 -13.20 -6.25
CA GLN A 171 -12.59 -13.50 -4.95
C GLN A 171 -11.16 -12.95 -4.86
N PHE A 172 -10.37 -13.04 -5.92
CA PHE A 172 -9.04 -12.43 -5.97
C PHE A 172 -9.09 -10.91 -5.77
N ILE A 173 -9.98 -10.22 -6.50
CA ILE A 173 -10.16 -8.77 -6.37
C ILE A 173 -10.51 -8.39 -4.94
N LEU A 174 -11.50 -9.06 -4.35
CA LEU A 174 -11.96 -8.76 -2.99
C LEU A 174 -10.88 -9.06 -1.95
N ARG A 175 -10.13 -10.16 -2.08
CA ARG A 175 -9.04 -10.52 -1.18
C ARG A 175 -7.85 -9.57 -1.30
N GLY A 176 -7.51 -9.13 -2.51
CA GLY A 176 -6.47 -8.13 -2.74
C GLY A 176 -6.82 -6.79 -2.09
N ALA A 177 -8.05 -6.32 -2.32
CA ALA A 177 -8.56 -5.09 -1.71
C ALA A 177 -8.63 -5.20 -0.17
N GLU A 178 -9.01 -6.36 0.38
CA GLU A 178 -9.03 -6.60 1.82
C GLU A 178 -7.61 -6.53 2.42
N ASP A 179 -6.60 -7.06 1.73
CA ASP A 179 -5.21 -7.00 2.19
C ASP A 179 -4.66 -5.56 2.20
N GLU A 180 -4.91 -4.78 1.14
CA GLU A 180 -4.53 -3.36 1.11
C GLU A 180 -5.28 -2.56 2.19
N PHE A 181 -6.57 -2.83 2.41
CA PHE A 181 -7.35 -2.17 3.45
C PHE A 181 -6.76 -2.42 4.86
N ARG A 182 -6.22 -3.60 5.13
CA ARG A 182 -5.53 -3.86 6.42
C ARG A 182 -4.32 -2.93 6.58
N ASN A 183 -3.55 -2.71 5.52
CA ASN A 183 -2.41 -1.79 5.56
C ASN A 183 -2.88 -0.32 5.71
N VAL A 184 -4.02 0.05 5.11
CA VAL A 184 -4.69 1.35 5.34
C VAL A 184 -5.04 1.56 6.82
N ILE A 185 -5.60 0.55 7.49
CA ILE A 185 -5.95 0.64 8.92
C ILE A 185 -4.71 0.78 9.80
N GLU A 186 -3.63 0.04 9.50
CA GLU A 186 -2.38 0.17 10.24
C GLU A 186 -1.71 1.53 10.02
N GLN A 187 -1.74 2.05 8.80
CA GLN A 187 -1.23 3.39 8.51
C GLN A 187 -2.06 4.47 9.22
N LYS A 188 -3.39 4.36 9.25
CA LYS A 188 -4.27 5.24 10.01
C LYS A 188 -3.93 5.21 11.50
N ARG A 189 -3.66 4.02 12.06
CA ARG A 189 -3.22 3.86 13.45
C ARG A 189 -1.87 4.55 13.68
N PHE A 190 -0.89 4.32 12.81
CA PHE A 190 0.43 4.97 12.87
C PHE A 190 0.29 6.50 12.85
N TYR A 191 -0.56 7.03 11.98
CA TYR A 191 -0.82 8.46 11.91
C TYR A 191 -1.38 9.00 13.23
N LYS A 192 -2.42 8.37 13.78
CA LYS A 192 -3.08 8.84 15.00
C LYS A 192 -2.24 8.71 16.26
N GLN A 193 -1.43 7.66 16.35
CA GLN A 193 -0.66 7.38 17.57
C GLN A 193 0.74 8.01 17.55
N ILE A 194 1.31 8.23 16.37
CA ILE A 194 2.72 8.63 16.24
C ILE A 194 2.83 9.96 15.52
N VAL A 195 2.34 10.05 14.28
CA VAL A 195 2.56 11.23 13.41
C VAL A 195 1.85 12.47 13.93
N GLU A 196 0.53 12.39 14.16
CA GLU A 196 -0.29 13.53 14.57
C GLU A 196 0.17 14.11 15.93
N PRO A 197 0.45 13.29 16.97
CA PRO A 197 1.03 13.80 18.21
C PRO A 197 2.40 14.46 18.03
N TRP A 198 3.31 13.83 17.26
CA TRP A 198 4.65 14.39 17.00
C TRP A 198 4.57 15.70 16.22
N ALA A 199 3.75 15.76 15.17
CA ALA A 199 3.61 16.93 14.32
C ALA A 199 3.01 18.11 15.11
N ARG A 200 2.02 17.83 15.97
CA ARG A 200 1.45 18.83 16.89
C ARG A 200 2.51 19.42 17.83
N ARG A 201 3.36 18.58 18.44
CA ARG A 201 4.45 19.06 19.32
C ARG A 201 5.46 19.93 18.57
N ASN A 202 5.76 19.57 17.32
CA ASN A 202 6.73 20.26 16.48
C ASN A 202 6.12 21.39 15.61
N ARG A 203 4.83 21.70 15.79
CA ARG A 203 4.09 22.72 15.00
C ARG A 203 4.14 22.47 13.48
N ILE A 204 4.23 21.21 13.08
CA ILE A 204 4.20 20.78 11.68
C ILE A 204 2.75 20.52 11.28
N LYS A 205 2.33 21.10 10.15
CA LYS A 205 1.00 20.84 9.58
C LYS A 205 1.01 19.51 8.82
N THR A 206 0.06 18.64 9.14
CA THR A 206 -0.17 17.37 8.44
C THR A 206 -1.51 17.37 7.70
N ASN A 207 -1.64 16.51 6.70
CA ASN A 207 -2.89 16.26 6.00
C ASN A 207 -3.35 14.82 6.27
N GLY A 208 -4.28 14.65 7.22
CA GLY A 208 -4.78 13.33 7.59
C GLY A 208 -5.47 12.55 6.46
N VAL A 209 -5.87 13.19 5.36
CA VAL A 209 -6.45 12.48 4.19
C VAL A 209 -5.40 11.59 3.53
N GLU A 210 -4.17 12.09 3.39
CA GLU A 210 -3.04 11.33 2.82
C GLU A 210 -2.64 10.14 3.70
N TRP A 211 -3.00 10.18 4.98
CA TRP A 211 -2.79 9.10 5.96
C TRP A 211 -4.04 8.24 6.20
N HIS A 212 -5.04 8.33 5.32
CA HIS A 212 -6.29 7.57 5.43
C HIS A 212 -7.03 7.74 6.77
N SER A 213 -6.87 8.89 7.44
CA SER A 213 -7.49 9.13 8.75
C SER A 213 -9.02 9.08 8.71
N LYS A 214 -9.62 9.29 7.53
CA LYS A 214 -11.06 9.23 7.28
C LYS A 214 -11.55 7.89 6.72
N SER A 215 -10.67 6.90 6.53
CA SER A 215 -11.10 5.60 6.01
C SER A 215 -12.10 4.92 6.96
N PRO A 216 -13.02 4.11 6.42
CA PRO A 216 -13.98 3.32 7.20
C PRO A 216 -13.34 2.43 8.25
N LYS A 217 -14.15 1.91 9.17
CA LYS A 217 -13.65 1.05 10.26
C LYS A 217 -13.49 -0.39 9.82
N THR A 218 -14.31 -0.84 8.86
CA THR A 218 -14.29 -2.22 8.37
C THR A 218 -14.17 -2.27 6.84
N PHE A 219 -13.73 -3.43 6.33
CA PHE A 219 -13.59 -3.64 4.89
C PHE A 219 -14.96 -3.68 4.20
N GLU A 220 -16.00 -4.17 4.88
CA GLU A 220 -17.37 -4.22 4.36
C GLU A 220 -17.94 -2.81 4.13
N GLU A 221 -17.61 -1.87 5.01
CA GLU A 221 -17.96 -0.45 4.81
C GLU A 221 -17.21 0.14 3.62
N GLU A 222 -15.90 -0.14 3.52
CA GLU A 222 -15.05 0.32 2.42
C GLU A 222 -15.53 -0.18 1.06
N ILE A 223 -15.77 -1.49 0.92
CA ILE A 223 -16.13 -2.07 -0.37
C ILE A 223 -17.55 -1.66 -0.82
N ARG A 224 -18.46 -1.38 0.12
CA ARG A 224 -19.79 -0.83 -0.20
C ARG A 224 -19.72 0.56 -0.85
N LEU A 225 -18.70 1.34 -0.52
CA LEU A 225 -18.45 2.66 -1.14
C LEU A 225 -17.83 2.54 -2.54
N ARG A 226 -17.37 1.35 -2.93
CA ARG A 226 -16.66 1.07 -4.20
C ARG A 226 -17.49 0.14 -5.08
N CYS A 227 -18.71 0.56 -5.38
CA CYS A 227 -19.67 -0.20 -6.20
C CYS A 227 -19.41 -0.11 -7.71
N ASP A 228 -18.69 0.92 -8.17
CA ASP A 228 -18.34 1.08 -9.58
C ASP A 228 -17.33 0.01 -10.02
N ARG A 229 -17.80 -0.92 -10.86
CA ARG A 229 -16.99 -2.03 -11.38
C ARG A 229 -15.93 -1.59 -12.40
N ASN A 230 -15.95 -0.34 -12.86
CA ASN A 230 -14.95 0.24 -13.75
C ASN A 230 -13.90 1.10 -13.00
N ALA A 231 -13.90 1.02 -11.67
CA ALA A 231 -12.97 1.76 -10.81
C ALA A 231 -12.39 0.84 -9.74
N TYR A 232 -11.40 1.36 -9.00
CA TYR A 232 -10.73 0.61 -7.94
C TYR A 232 -11.75 0.11 -6.90
N PRO A 233 -11.68 -1.16 -6.46
CA PRO A 233 -10.59 -2.12 -6.71
C PRO A 233 -10.79 -2.99 -7.97
N TRP A 234 -11.92 -2.87 -8.64
CA TRP A 234 -12.38 -3.82 -9.65
C TRP A 234 -11.58 -3.78 -10.93
N ASP A 235 -11.26 -2.59 -11.43
CA ASP A 235 -10.42 -2.39 -12.61
C ASP A 235 -8.98 -2.84 -12.33
N PHE A 236 -8.38 -2.36 -11.25
CA PHE A 236 -6.98 -2.56 -10.92
C PHE A 236 -6.64 -4.03 -10.67
N PHE A 237 -7.33 -4.67 -9.73
CA PHE A 237 -7.09 -6.09 -9.44
C PHE A 237 -7.68 -7.00 -10.52
N GLY A 238 -8.73 -6.54 -11.22
CA GLY A 238 -9.30 -7.27 -12.35
C GLY A 238 -8.34 -7.38 -13.51
N ASP A 239 -7.78 -6.25 -13.95
CA ASP A 239 -6.74 -6.19 -14.98
C ASP A 239 -5.50 -6.97 -14.55
N TYR A 240 -5.15 -6.91 -13.26
CA TYR A 240 -4.03 -7.70 -12.75
C TYR A 240 -4.30 -9.21 -12.88
N TYR A 241 -5.51 -9.66 -12.52
CA TYR A 241 -5.92 -11.06 -12.65
C TYR A 241 -5.87 -11.50 -14.12
N ASP A 242 -6.51 -10.74 -15.00
CA ASP A 242 -6.67 -11.11 -16.40
C ASP A 242 -5.33 -11.11 -17.14
N ASN A 243 -4.46 -10.14 -16.86
CA ASN A 243 -3.19 -9.98 -17.58
C ASN A 243 -2.02 -10.76 -16.97
N TYR A 244 -2.00 -11.00 -15.66
CA TYR A 244 -0.81 -11.55 -14.96
C TYR A 244 -1.07 -12.84 -14.19
N ILE A 245 -2.32 -13.12 -13.78
CA ILE A 245 -2.67 -14.39 -13.13
C ILE A 245 -2.97 -15.45 -14.21
N LEU A 246 -3.86 -15.13 -15.16
CA LEU A 246 -4.26 -16.08 -16.20
C LEU A 246 -3.16 -16.32 -17.25
N ASN A 247 -2.40 -15.29 -17.63
CA ASN A 247 -1.48 -15.39 -18.78
C ASN A 247 -0.08 -15.92 -18.43
N LYS A 248 0.25 -16.16 -17.16
CA LYS A 248 1.60 -16.59 -16.75
C LYS A 248 1.95 -18.05 -17.04
N GLY A 249 1.05 -18.80 -17.68
CA GLY A 249 1.42 -20.06 -18.36
C GLY A 249 2.23 -19.88 -19.65
N LYS A 250 2.40 -18.65 -20.17
CA LYS A 250 3.03 -18.40 -21.49
C LYS A 250 4.25 -17.47 -21.50
N GLN A 251 4.56 -16.80 -20.39
CA GLN A 251 5.75 -15.97 -20.29
C GLN A 251 6.61 -16.52 -19.16
N GLY A 252 7.68 -17.21 -19.54
CA GLY A 252 8.73 -17.64 -18.63
C GLY A 252 9.10 -16.49 -17.70
N GLU A 253 9.22 -16.81 -16.41
CA GLU A 253 9.60 -15.82 -15.41
C GLU A 253 10.87 -15.08 -15.87
N PRO A 254 10.96 -13.75 -15.71
CA PRO A 254 12.26 -13.10 -15.68
C PRO A 254 13.07 -13.60 -14.47
#